data_AF-A0A8H3B4R2-F1
#
_entry.id   AF-A0A8H3B4R2-F1
#
_cell.length_a   1.000
_cell.length_b   1.000
_cell.length_c   1.000
_cell.angle_alpha   90.00
_cell.angle_beta   90.00
_cell.angle_gamma   90.00
#
_symmetry.space_group_name_H-M   'P 1'
#
loop_
_entity.id
_entity.type
_entity.pdbx_description
1 polymer ?
#
loop_
_entity_poly.entity_id
_entity_poly.type
_entity_poly.pdbx_seq_one_letter_code
_entity_poly.pdbx_strand_id
1 'polypeptide(L)'
;MNDMVIDQQSIERDLIGLFDWIKQLDPKTMPPYKLYCDKETRTPANANRIRAAMKTHRQLPTFIYLAGHTEVVTSATQPSNFQLTYAPADHLHASPPAQPQVIPYEMMRQWLLDDRHLESLLFITEVCYCKNFLCLPYELEYDGSEARWKKTDYHGTFKGSSSDIVHFAATSPGERAMCFSDTGAIFTKAFCNISPSEPLALKGIAEKLQKNVDTIVSSNPQQNSQHPKIYSSRIIDDPHFFATLGFCSSNSPVATDSDSSG
;
A
#
# COMPACT_ATOMS: atom_id res chain seq x y z
N MET A 1 -23.01 5.07 -16.57
CA MET A 1 -21.96 4.61 -15.63
C MET A 1 -20.61 4.79 -16.34
N ASN A 2 -20.23 6.02 -16.69
CA ASN A 2 -19.02 6.32 -17.47
C ASN A 2 -17.92 7.01 -16.66
N ASP A 3 -18.07 7.14 -15.33
CA ASP A 3 -17.12 7.86 -14.47
C ASP A 3 -16.08 6.95 -13.79
N MET A 4 -15.81 5.75 -14.34
CA MET A 4 -14.98 4.73 -13.69
C MET A 4 -13.67 4.44 -14.42
N VAL A 5 -13.04 5.47 -15.00
CA VAL A 5 -11.72 5.31 -15.61
C VAL A 5 -10.76 6.23 -14.87
N ILE A 6 -9.87 5.62 -14.08
CA ILE A 6 -8.66 6.31 -13.61
C ILE A 6 -7.94 6.81 -14.87
N ASP A 7 -7.67 8.12 -14.93
CA ASP A 7 -7.04 8.74 -16.08
C ASP A 7 -5.71 8.04 -16.42
N GLN A 8 -5.54 7.64 -17.68
CA GLN A 8 -4.35 6.91 -18.12
C GLN A 8 -3.07 7.73 -17.91
N GLN A 9 -3.15 9.06 -17.99
CA GLN A 9 -2.01 9.93 -17.73
C GLN A 9 -1.60 9.84 -16.26
N SER A 10 -2.57 9.83 -15.35
CA SER A 10 -2.30 9.66 -13.93
C SER A 10 -1.67 8.31 -13.60
N ILE A 11 -2.12 7.21 -14.23
CA ILE A 11 -1.49 5.89 -14.07
C ILE A 11 -0.01 5.94 -14.48
N GLU A 12 0.33 6.60 -15.58
CA GLU A 12 1.73 6.74 -16.02
C GLU A 12 2.58 7.53 -15.00
N ARG A 13 2.03 8.61 -14.44
CA ARG A 13 2.70 9.42 -13.42
C ARG A 13 2.99 8.62 -12.15
N ASP A 14 2.03 7.83 -11.70
CA ASP A 14 2.18 6.95 -10.54
C ASP A 14 3.28 5.92 -10.79
N LEU A 15 3.29 5.27 -11.96
CA LEU A 15 4.30 4.30 -12.32
C LEU A 15 5.70 4.90 -12.35
N ILE A 16 5.88 6.09 -12.93
CA ILE A 16 7.19 6.77 -12.93
C ILE A 16 7.68 7.01 -11.50
N GLY A 17 6.82 7.60 -10.65
CA GLY A 17 7.16 7.87 -9.25
C GLY A 17 7.51 6.61 -8.47
N LEU A 18 6.71 5.55 -8.62
CA LEU A 18 6.94 4.26 -7.97
C LEU A 18 8.24 3.60 -8.46
N PHE A 19 8.52 3.64 -9.76
CA PHE A 19 9.77 3.07 -10.28
C PHE A 19 10.99 3.81 -9.76
N ASP A 20 10.94 5.13 -9.71
CA ASP A 20 12.05 5.92 -9.19
C ASP A 20 12.21 5.76 -7.67
N TRP A 21 11.11 5.54 -6.95
CA TRP A 21 11.15 5.18 -5.53
C TRP A 21 11.75 3.79 -5.30
N ILE A 22 11.33 2.78 -6.07
CA ILE A 22 11.85 1.40 -5.98
C ILE A 22 13.35 1.35 -6.30
N LYS A 23 13.83 2.10 -7.30
CA LYS A 23 15.27 2.20 -7.61
C LYS A 23 16.10 2.73 -6.44
N GLN A 24 15.50 3.50 -5.52
CA GLN A 24 16.23 4.00 -4.35
C GLN A 24 16.43 2.94 -3.27
N LEU A 25 15.62 1.86 -3.26
CA LEU A 25 15.79 0.74 -2.32
C LEU A 25 17.08 -0.04 -2.60
N ASP A 26 17.38 -0.27 -3.88
CA ASP A 26 18.65 -0.81 -4.35
C ASP A 26 19.10 -0.08 -5.62
N PRO A 27 19.96 0.96 -5.48
CA PRO A 27 20.47 1.70 -6.62
C PRO A 27 21.38 0.88 -7.55
N LYS A 28 21.92 -0.24 -7.07
CA LYS A 28 22.86 -1.08 -7.83
C LYS A 28 22.12 -2.09 -8.70
N THR A 29 21.00 -2.62 -8.22
CA THR A 29 20.19 -3.56 -8.98
C THR A 29 18.71 -3.22 -8.87
N MET A 30 18.03 -3.08 -10.02
CA MET A 30 16.59 -2.92 -10.02
C MET A 30 15.95 -4.20 -9.45
N PRO A 31 15.17 -4.14 -8.37
CA PRO A 31 14.51 -5.31 -7.83
C PRO A 31 13.62 -5.98 -8.90
N PRO A 32 13.56 -7.33 -8.94
CA PRO A 32 12.66 -8.01 -9.85
C PRO A 32 11.21 -7.63 -9.52
N TYR A 33 10.45 -7.18 -10.52
CA TYR A 33 9.08 -6.75 -10.33
C TYR A 33 8.12 -7.37 -11.36
N LYS A 34 6.84 -7.43 -10.99
CA LYS A 34 5.74 -7.77 -11.89
C LYS A 34 4.76 -6.59 -11.92
N LEU A 35 4.43 -6.12 -13.11
CA LEU A 35 3.47 -5.04 -13.31
C LEU A 35 2.24 -5.57 -14.03
N TYR A 36 1.07 -5.39 -13.42
CA TYR A 36 -0.23 -5.59 -14.05
C TYR A 36 -0.98 -4.25 -14.03
N CYS A 37 -1.47 -3.82 -15.19
CA CYS A 37 -2.05 -2.50 -15.38
C CYS A 37 -2.97 -2.53 -16.60
N ASP A 38 -4.08 -1.81 -16.54
CA ASP A 38 -5.16 -1.86 -17.54
C ASP A 38 -4.93 -0.89 -18.71
N LYS A 39 -3.67 -0.47 -18.91
CA LYS A 39 -3.23 0.28 -20.08
C LYS A 39 -3.10 -0.66 -21.28
N GLU A 40 -3.48 -0.19 -22.47
CA GLU A 40 -3.56 -1.02 -23.70
C GLU A 40 -2.30 -1.84 -24.02
N THR A 41 -1.11 -1.31 -23.70
CA THR A 41 0.17 -1.96 -23.98
C THR A 41 0.71 -2.83 -22.84
N ARG A 42 -0.07 -3.00 -21.77
CA ARG A 42 0.32 -3.71 -20.55
C ARG A 42 -0.54 -4.94 -20.33
N THR A 43 -0.04 -5.85 -19.51
CA THR A 43 -0.82 -7.02 -19.10
C THR A 43 -1.86 -6.57 -18.07
N PRO A 44 -3.18 -6.78 -18.30
CA PRO A 44 -4.21 -6.25 -17.43
C PRO A 44 -4.27 -6.95 -16.08
N ALA A 45 -4.67 -6.21 -15.05
CA ALA A 45 -4.81 -6.63 -13.65
C ALA A 45 -6.12 -7.39 -13.42
N ASN A 46 -6.28 -8.53 -14.10
CA ASN A 46 -7.44 -9.39 -13.93
C ASN A 46 -7.40 -10.18 -12.61
N ALA A 47 -8.55 -10.74 -12.21
CA ALA A 47 -8.69 -11.40 -10.91
C ALA A 47 -7.69 -12.54 -10.68
N ASN A 48 -7.42 -13.33 -11.72
CA ASN A 48 -6.49 -14.46 -11.64
C ASN A 48 -5.03 -14.01 -11.44
N ARG A 49 -4.59 -12.93 -12.11
CA ARG A 49 -3.24 -12.40 -11.95
C ARG A 49 -3.05 -11.73 -10.61
N ILE A 50 -4.03 -10.97 -10.14
CA ILE A 50 -4.01 -10.38 -8.80
C ILE A 50 -3.89 -11.50 -7.76
N ARG A 51 -4.74 -12.54 -7.86
CA ARG A 51 -4.67 -13.72 -6.99
C ARG A 51 -3.29 -14.38 -7.04
N ALA A 52 -2.73 -14.62 -8.23
CA ALA A 52 -1.43 -15.24 -8.38
C ALA A 52 -0.30 -14.40 -7.76
N ALA A 53 -0.34 -13.07 -7.94
CA ALA A 53 0.62 -12.15 -7.35
C ALA A 53 0.54 -12.18 -5.81
N MET A 54 -0.66 -12.01 -5.24
CA MET A 54 -0.86 -11.99 -3.79
C MET A 54 -0.50 -13.31 -3.10
N LYS A 55 -0.72 -14.45 -3.77
CA LYS A 55 -0.38 -15.78 -3.27
C LYS A 55 1.07 -16.19 -3.50
N THR A 56 1.88 -15.36 -4.17
CA THR A 56 3.28 -15.71 -4.44
C THR A 56 4.03 -15.82 -3.11
N HIS A 57 4.60 -16.99 -2.85
CA HIS A 57 5.37 -17.25 -1.64
C HIS A 57 6.53 -16.25 -1.53
N ARG A 58 6.68 -15.63 -0.35
CA ARG A 58 7.62 -14.54 -0.11
C ARG A 58 8.83 -15.08 0.65
N GLN A 59 9.95 -15.13 -0.05
CA GLN A 59 11.27 -15.52 0.49
C GLN A 59 12.21 -14.32 0.67
N LEU A 60 11.76 -13.12 0.30
CA LEU A 60 12.45 -11.84 0.49
C LEU A 60 11.43 -10.77 0.88
N PRO A 61 11.86 -9.66 1.51
CA PRO A 61 11.02 -8.49 1.73
C PRO A 61 10.28 -8.08 0.46
N THR A 62 8.96 -7.97 0.54
CA THR A 62 8.12 -7.78 -0.64
C THR A 62 7.35 -6.48 -0.54
N PHE A 63 7.44 -5.67 -1.59
CA PHE A 63 6.63 -4.49 -1.81
C PHE A 63 5.46 -4.82 -2.74
N ILE A 64 4.23 -4.50 -2.33
CA ILE A 64 3.04 -4.64 -3.17
C ILE A 64 2.30 -3.31 -3.19
N TYR A 65 2.10 -2.77 -4.39
CA TYR A 65 1.25 -1.61 -4.64
C TYR A 65 -0.04 -2.05 -5.36
N LEU A 66 -1.19 -1.65 -4.83
CA LEU A 66 -2.51 -1.93 -5.40
C LEU A 66 -3.30 -0.63 -5.52
N ALA A 67 -3.54 -0.19 -6.75
CA ALA A 67 -4.45 0.92 -7.05
C ALA A 67 -5.70 0.40 -7.78
N GLY A 68 -6.84 1.05 -7.57
CA GLY A 68 -8.05 0.72 -8.30
C GLY A 68 -9.34 1.09 -7.57
N HIS A 69 -10.42 0.47 -8.01
CA HIS A 69 -11.76 0.76 -7.50
C HIS A 69 -12.20 -0.22 -6.42
N THR A 70 -12.96 0.33 -5.47
CA THR A 70 -13.64 -0.44 -4.43
C THR A 70 -15.12 -0.49 -4.75
N GLU A 71 -15.67 -1.70 -4.75
CA GLU A 71 -17.10 -1.96 -4.89
C GLU A 71 -17.69 -2.44 -3.57
N VAL A 72 -18.93 -2.03 -3.29
CA VAL A 72 -19.70 -2.51 -2.16
C VAL A 72 -20.66 -3.57 -2.67
N VAL A 73 -20.37 -4.85 -2.42
CA VAL A 73 -21.28 -5.93 -2.80
C VAL A 73 -22.26 -6.16 -1.66
N THR A 74 -23.55 -6.02 -1.97
CA THR A 74 -24.64 -6.43 -1.08
C THR A 74 -25.00 -7.88 -1.41
N SER A 75 -24.75 -8.80 -0.48
CA SER A 75 -25.26 -10.17 -0.64
C SER A 75 -26.77 -10.18 -0.43
N ALA A 76 -27.53 -10.72 -1.39
CA ALA A 76 -28.98 -10.88 -1.28
C ALA A 76 -29.41 -11.72 -0.05
N THR A 77 -28.52 -12.58 0.45
CA THR A 77 -28.79 -13.44 1.62
C THR A 77 -28.40 -12.80 2.95
N GLN A 78 -27.62 -11.71 2.96
CA GLN A 78 -27.23 -10.98 4.17
C GLN A 78 -27.09 -9.47 3.88
N PRO A 79 -28.20 -8.75 3.70
CA PRO A 79 -28.21 -7.33 3.34
C PRO A 79 -27.55 -6.39 4.38
N SER A 80 -27.30 -6.87 5.62
CA SER A 80 -26.62 -6.11 6.67
C SER A 80 -25.08 -6.22 6.63
N ASN A 81 -24.51 -7.15 5.85
CA ASN A 81 -23.07 -7.37 5.77
C ASN A 81 -22.51 -6.73 4.51
N PHE A 82 -22.29 -5.41 4.57
CA PHE A 82 -21.56 -4.69 3.53
C PHE A 82 -20.10 -5.16 3.50
N GLN A 83 -19.71 -5.90 2.46
CA GLN A 83 -18.33 -6.28 2.25
C GLN A 83 -17.71 -5.37 1.18
N LEU A 84 -16.59 -4.73 1.53
CA LEU A 84 -15.76 -4.02 0.57
C LEU A 84 -14.99 -5.03 -0.28
N THR A 85 -15.02 -4.81 -1.59
CA THR A 85 -14.39 -5.66 -2.59
C THR A 85 -13.57 -4.80 -3.55
N TYR A 86 -12.51 -5.36 -4.11
CA TYR A 86 -11.74 -4.73 -5.17
C TYR A 86 -12.31 -5.14 -6.54
N ALA A 87 -12.43 -4.18 -7.45
CA ALA A 87 -12.83 -4.41 -8.83
C ALA A 87 -11.58 -4.60 -9.72
N PRO A 88 -11.32 -5.83 -10.21
CA PRO A 88 -10.24 -6.09 -11.15
C PRO A 88 -10.58 -5.65 -12.58
N ALA A 89 -9.60 -5.68 -13.48
CA ALA A 89 -9.77 -5.33 -14.89
C ALA A 89 -10.91 -6.09 -15.59
N ASP A 90 -11.11 -7.36 -15.20
CA ASP A 90 -12.14 -8.25 -15.75
C ASP A 90 -13.51 -8.12 -15.07
N HIS A 91 -13.72 -7.09 -14.23
CA HIS A 91 -14.95 -6.88 -13.45
C HIS A 91 -16.23 -6.93 -14.31
N LEU A 92 -16.23 -6.24 -15.45
CA LEU A 92 -17.39 -6.13 -16.35
C LEU A 92 -17.40 -7.16 -17.50
N HIS A 93 -16.39 -8.04 -17.59
CA HIS A 93 -16.26 -8.98 -18.70
C HIS A 93 -17.20 -10.21 -18.61
N ALA A 94 -18.06 -10.24 -17.60
CA ALA A 94 -19.05 -11.29 -17.41
C ALA A 94 -20.24 -11.06 -18.38
N SER A 95 -20.46 -11.97 -19.34
CA SER A 95 -21.67 -11.92 -20.18
C SER A 95 -22.91 -12.17 -19.31
N PRO A 96 -24.02 -11.40 -19.47
CA PRO A 96 -25.26 -11.68 -18.74
C PRO A 96 -25.67 -13.15 -18.91
N PRO A 97 -26.02 -13.89 -17.83
CA PRO A 97 -26.37 -13.41 -16.48
C PRO A 97 -25.23 -13.49 -15.44
N ALA A 98 -23.97 -13.54 -15.84
CA ALA A 98 -22.86 -13.71 -14.90
C ALA A 98 -22.65 -12.48 -14.00
N GLN A 99 -22.40 -12.72 -12.71
CA GLN A 99 -22.15 -11.67 -11.73
C GLN A 99 -20.80 -10.97 -12.01
N PRO A 100 -20.68 -9.66 -11.71
CA PRO A 100 -19.42 -8.95 -11.86
C PRO A 100 -18.30 -9.63 -11.08
N GLN A 101 -17.12 -9.75 -11.70
CA GLN A 101 -15.97 -10.35 -11.03
C GLN A 101 -15.42 -9.36 -10.01
N VAL A 102 -15.38 -9.76 -8.74
CA VAL A 102 -14.81 -8.94 -7.65
C VAL A 102 -13.88 -9.79 -6.79
N ILE A 103 -13.00 -9.13 -6.03
CA ILE A 103 -12.15 -9.80 -5.03
C ILE A 103 -12.44 -9.20 -3.65
N PRO A 104 -13.06 -9.96 -2.74
CA PRO A 104 -13.26 -9.50 -1.37
C PRO A 104 -11.94 -9.19 -0.65
N TYR A 105 -11.92 -8.12 0.14
CA TYR A 105 -10.73 -7.74 0.92
C TYR A 105 -10.27 -8.86 1.86
N GLU A 106 -11.23 -9.61 2.42
CA GLU A 106 -10.94 -10.78 3.24
C GLU A 106 -10.15 -11.87 2.49
N MET A 107 -10.46 -12.12 1.23
CA MET A 107 -9.72 -13.10 0.44
C MET A 107 -8.28 -12.65 0.20
N MET A 108 -8.10 -11.37 -0.13
CA MET A 108 -6.76 -10.80 -0.29
C MET A 108 -5.96 -10.86 1.01
N ARG A 109 -6.59 -10.54 2.14
CA ARG A 109 -5.98 -10.69 3.47
C ARG A 109 -5.52 -12.12 3.71
N GLN A 110 -6.37 -13.12 3.45
CA GLN A 110 -5.99 -14.53 3.60
C GLN A 110 -4.80 -14.92 2.71
N TRP A 111 -4.74 -14.40 1.48
CA TRP A 111 -3.60 -14.66 0.59
C TRP A 111 -2.33 -13.98 1.07
N LEU A 112 -2.41 -12.74 1.55
CA LEU A 112 -1.26 -11.96 1.96
C LEU A 112 -0.74 -12.35 3.35
N LEU A 113 -1.58 -12.87 4.24
CA LEU A 113 -1.22 -13.26 5.61
C LEU A 113 -1.03 -14.78 5.79
N ASP A 114 -0.96 -15.54 4.71
CA ASP A 114 -0.72 -16.99 4.73
C ASP A 114 0.59 -17.33 5.47
N ASP A 115 0.54 -18.30 6.39
CA ASP A 115 1.68 -18.67 7.27
C ASP A 115 2.91 -19.19 6.50
N ARG A 116 2.77 -19.50 5.21
CA ARG A 116 3.92 -19.86 4.38
C ARG A 116 4.82 -18.66 4.12
N HIS A 117 4.35 -17.42 4.26
CA HIS A 117 5.19 -16.25 4.03
C HIS A 117 6.18 -16.04 5.17
N LEU A 118 7.47 -15.97 4.84
CA LEU A 118 8.56 -15.92 5.84
C LEU A 118 9.11 -14.52 6.07
N GLU A 119 8.91 -13.62 5.11
CA GLU A 119 9.55 -12.30 5.08
C GLU A 119 8.57 -11.14 5.18
N SER A 120 9.13 -9.96 5.41
CA SER A 120 8.41 -8.70 5.59
C SER A 120 7.54 -8.32 4.38
N LEU A 121 6.41 -7.66 4.64
CA LEU A 121 5.50 -7.15 3.62
C LEU A 121 5.27 -5.65 3.84
N LEU A 122 5.59 -4.86 2.81
CA LEU A 122 5.13 -3.49 2.67
C LEU A 122 3.99 -3.47 1.64
N PHE A 123 2.77 -3.31 2.13
CA PHE A 123 1.57 -3.26 1.30
C PHE A 123 1.06 -1.83 1.19
N ILE A 124 0.84 -1.35 -0.02
CA ILE A 124 0.31 -0.02 -0.29
C ILE A 124 -0.98 -0.15 -1.08
N THR A 125 -2.04 0.51 -0.63
CA THR A 125 -3.32 0.56 -1.32
C THR A 125 -3.74 1.99 -1.64
N GLU A 126 -3.91 2.27 -2.93
CA GLU A 126 -4.50 3.50 -3.47
C GLU A 126 -5.93 3.20 -3.93
N VAL A 127 -6.84 3.04 -2.95
CA VAL A 127 -8.24 2.69 -3.18
C VAL A 127 -9.17 3.54 -2.31
N CYS A 128 -10.41 3.73 -2.73
CA CYS A 128 -11.43 4.43 -1.96
C CYS A 128 -11.90 3.59 -0.77
N TYR A 129 -12.31 4.28 0.30
CA TYR A 129 -12.92 3.73 1.51
C TYR A 129 -12.05 2.66 2.18
N CYS A 130 -10.73 2.81 2.10
CA CYS A 130 -9.82 1.81 2.62
C CYS A 130 -9.96 1.72 4.15
N LYS A 131 -10.41 0.56 4.62
CA LYS A 131 -10.32 0.18 6.03
C LYS A 131 -9.00 -0.55 6.24
N ASN A 132 -8.64 -0.85 7.48
CA ASN A 132 -7.52 -1.73 7.84
C ASN A 132 -7.64 -3.08 7.09
N PHE A 133 -7.05 -3.13 5.91
CA PHE A 133 -7.34 -4.10 4.86
C PHE A 133 -6.92 -5.50 5.29
N LEU A 134 -5.82 -5.54 6.04
CA LEU A 134 -5.19 -6.73 6.57
C LEU A 134 -5.63 -7.04 8.02
N CYS A 135 -6.53 -6.25 8.61
CA CYS A 135 -6.94 -6.38 10.02
C CYS A 135 -5.74 -6.38 10.98
N LEU A 136 -4.76 -5.51 10.72
CA LEU A 136 -3.54 -5.43 11.51
C LEU A 136 -3.82 -4.86 12.91
N PRO A 137 -3.08 -5.33 13.94
CA PRO A 137 -3.36 -5.06 15.35
C PRO A 137 -3.02 -3.63 15.80
N TYR A 138 -2.22 -2.88 15.04
CA TYR A 138 -1.84 -1.50 15.36
C TYR A 138 -2.13 -0.55 14.19
N GLU A 139 -2.48 0.68 14.53
CA GLU A 139 -2.64 1.82 13.62
C GLU A 139 -1.78 2.97 14.14
N LEU A 140 -1.18 3.72 13.23
CA LEU A 140 -0.51 4.96 13.53
C LEU A 140 -1.48 6.13 13.26
N GLU A 141 -1.96 6.73 14.35
CA GLU A 141 -2.90 7.85 14.31
C GLU A 141 -2.09 9.16 14.33
N TYR A 142 -2.33 10.03 13.36
CA TYR A 142 -1.78 11.37 13.32
C TYR A 142 -2.86 12.37 13.72
N ASP A 143 -2.64 13.11 14.80
CA ASP A 143 -3.61 14.07 15.36
C ASP A 143 -3.38 15.52 14.88
N GLY A 144 -2.52 15.71 13.88
CA GLY A 144 -2.12 17.02 13.38
C GLY A 144 -0.88 17.60 14.07
N SER A 145 -0.45 17.03 15.19
CA SER A 145 0.76 17.45 15.91
C SER A 145 1.82 16.37 15.98
N GLU A 146 1.43 15.12 16.22
CA GLU A 146 2.36 13.99 16.26
C GLU A 146 1.69 12.67 15.87
N ALA A 147 2.51 11.70 15.44
CA ALA A 147 2.06 10.36 15.14
C ALA A 147 2.17 9.43 16.37
N ARG A 148 1.05 8.80 16.77
CA ARG A 148 0.95 7.90 17.92
C ARG A 148 0.44 6.51 17.55
N TRP A 149 1.00 5.49 18.19
CA TRP A 149 0.52 4.12 18.05
C TRP A 149 -0.76 3.91 18.83
N LYS A 150 -1.73 3.29 18.17
CA LYS A 150 -3.02 2.90 18.73
C LYS A 150 -3.28 1.44 18.42
N LYS A 151 -3.87 0.72 19.39
CA LYS A 151 -4.35 -0.64 19.15
C LYS A 151 -5.64 -0.58 18.34
N THR A 152 -5.76 -1.42 17.33
CA THR A 152 -7.02 -1.58 16.58
C THR A 152 -7.93 -2.59 17.27
N ASP A 153 -9.17 -2.69 16.80
CA ASP A 153 -10.13 -3.71 17.26
C ASP A 153 -9.64 -5.15 16.98
N TYR A 154 -8.59 -5.32 16.17
CA TYR A 154 -8.02 -6.61 15.81
C TYR A 154 -6.82 -7.02 16.68
N HIS A 155 -6.39 -6.19 17.65
CA HIS A 155 -5.18 -6.43 18.45
C HIS A 155 -5.11 -7.83 19.08
N GLY A 156 -6.21 -8.32 19.63
CA GLY A 156 -6.29 -9.65 20.28
C GLY A 156 -6.68 -10.81 19.35
N THR A 157 -7.04 -10.53 18.09
CA THR A 157 -7.57 -11.53 17.15
C THR A 157 -6.74 -11.66 15.88
N PHE A 158 -5.70 -10.84 15.72
CA PHE A 158 -4.84 -10.85 14.54
C PHE A 158 -4.16 -12.21 14.40
N LYS A 159 -4.27 -12.78 13.20
CA LYS A 159 -3.60 -14.00 12.78
C LYS A 159 -2.80 -13.68 11.53
N GLY A 160 -1.48 -13.70 11.65
CA GLY A 160 -0.54 -13.54 10.56
C GLY A 160 0.80 -14.16 10.94
N SER A 161 1.69 -14.24 9.96
CA SER A 161 3.08 -14.68 10.18
C SER A 161 3.77 -13.82 11.25
N SER A 162 4.85 -14.35 11.82
CA SER A 162 5.72 -13.59 12.74
C SER A 162 6.53 -12.48 12.06
N SER A 163 6.34 -12.26 10.75
CA SER A 163 7.07 -11.26 9.97
C SER A 163 6.46 -9.86 10.11
N ASP A 164 7.26 -8.85 9.78
CA ASP A 164 6.82 -7.46 9.82
C ASP A 164 5.90 -7.16 8.63
N ILE A 165 4.67 -6.74 8.93
CA ILE A 165 3.66 -6.43 7.92
C ILE A 165 3.18 -5.02 8.16
N VAL A 166 3.38 -4.15 7.18
CA VAL A 166 2.97 -2.76 7.23
C VAL A 166 2.10 -2.45 6.04
N HIS A 167 0.95 -1.84 6.30
CA HIS A 167 -0.03 -1.45 5.30
C HIS A 167 -0.20 0.06 5.30
N PHE A 168 0.20 0.71 4.20
CA PHE A 168 -0.14 2.10 3.93
C PHE A 168 -1.42 2.15 3.12
N ALA A 169 -2.46 2.73 3.69
CA ALA A 169 -3.72 3.01 3.03
C ALA A 169 -3.78 4.48 2.62
N ALA A 170 -4.07 4.74 1.35
CA ALA A 170 -4.21 6.08 0.83
C ALA A 170 -5.35 6.89 1.47
N THR A 171 -6.38 6.20 1.95
CA THR A 171 -7.62 6.80 2.44
C THR A 171 -7.99 6.26 3.81
N SER A 172 -8.76 7.04 4.55
CA SER A 172 -9.47 6.60 5.76
C SER A 172 -10.86 6.03 5.43
N PRO A 173 -11.50 5.32 6.39
CA PRO A 173 -12.88 4.86 6.21
C PRO A 173 -13.82 6.02 5.86
N GLY A 174 -14.57 5.89 4.76
CA GLY A 174 -15.49 6.92 4.28
C GLY A 174 -14.89 7.93 3.29
N GLU A 175 -13.58 7.90 3.07
CA GLU A 175 -12.91 8.81 2.14
C GLU A 175 -12.70 8.22 0.75
N ARG A 176 -12.51 9.09 -0.24
CA ARG A 176 -12.20 8.70 -1.62
C ARG A 176 -10.74 8.99 -1.93
N ALA A 177 -10.11 8.09 -2.68
CA ALA A 177 -8.78 8.35 -3.21
C ALA A 177 -8.90 9.39 -4.32
N MET A 178 -8.02 10.39 -4.30
CA MET A 178 -8.04 11.48 -5.26
C MET A 178 -6.88 11.38 -6.24
N CYS A 179 -7.12 11.86 -7.45
CA CYS A 179 -6.20 11.78 -8.56
C CYS A 179 -6.35 13.00 -9.46
N PHE A 180 -5.23 13.54 -9.93
CA PHE A 180 -5.20 14.65 -10.89
C PHE A 180 -4.36 14.26 -12.12
N SER A 181 -4.73 14.76 -13.29
CA SER A 181 -4.05 14.41 -14.55
C SER A 181 -2.58 14.84 -14.59
N ASP A 182 -2.25 15.97 -13.96
CA ASP A 182 -0.89 16.51 -13.92
C ASP A 182 0.01 15.88 -12.83
N THR A 183 -0.62 15.40 -11.75
CA THR A 183 0.06 14.97 -10.53
C THR A 183 0.13 13.45 -10.40
N GLY A 184 -0.88 12.72 -10.90
CA GLY A 184 -1.14 11.33 -10.54
C GLY A 184 -2.05 11.21 -9.32
N ALA A 185 -2.05 10.05 -8.68
CA ALA A 185 -2.75 9.84 -7.42
C ALA A 185 -2.03 10.60 -6.29
N ILE A 186 -2.82 11.31 -5.46
CA ILE A 186 -2.27 12.23 -4.45
C ILE A 186 -1.40 11.48 -3.43
N PHE A 187 -1.89 10.36 -2.90
CA PHE A 187 -1.14 9.60 -1.91
C PHE A 187 0.13 9.01 -2.52
N THR A 188 0.05 8.41 -3.71
CA THR A 188 1.23 7.84 -4.38
C THR A 188 2.29 8.89 -4.62
N LYS A 189 1.90 10.08 -5.08
CA LYS A 189 2.82 11.21 -5.21
C LYS A 189 3.45 11.61 -3.88
N ALA A 190 2.63 11.72 -2.83
CA ALA A 190 3.08 12.09 -1.48
C ALA A 190 4.04 11.05 -0.87
N PHE A 191 3.74 9.77 -1.04
CA PHE A 191 4.55 8.63 -0.59
C PHE A 191 5.89 8.59 -1.32
N CYS A 192 5.89 8.71 -2.66
CA CYS A 192 7.12 8.69 -3.45
C CYS A 192 8.06 9.88 -3.18
N ASN A 193 7.57 10.95 -2.54
CA ASN A 193 8.38 12.07 -2.06
C ASN A 193 9.08 11.80 -0.72
N ILE A 194 8.90 10.61 -0.12
CA ILE A 194 9.62 10.16 1.08
C ILE A 194 10.70 9.20 0.61
N SER A 195 11.96 9.61 0.74
CA SER A 195 13.07 8.77 0.30
C SER A 195 13.23 7.58 1.24
N PRO A 196 13.38 6.34 0.71
CA PRO A 196 13.60 5.18 1.55
C PRO A 196 15.00 5.14 2.17
N SER A 197 15.94 5.98 1.72
CA SER A 197 17.27 6.13 2.31
C SER A 197 17.33 7.16 3.45
N GLU A 198 16.26 7.94 3.64
CA GLU A 198 16.16 8.88 4.74
C GLU A 198 16.02 8.11 6.07
N PRO A 199 16.79 8.46 7.13
CA PRO A 199 16.69 7.82 8.43
C PRO A 199 15.44 8.32 9.17
N LEU A 200 14.28 7.82 8.75
CA LEU A 200 13.00 8.06 9.38
C LEU A 200 12.43 6.80 10.03
N ALA A 201 11.96 6.98 11.27
CA ALA A 201 11.02 6.06 11.88
C ALA A 201 9.65 6.16 11.23
N LEU A 202 8.83 5.12 11.40
CA LEU A 202 7.49 5.06 10.80
C LEU A 202 6.59 6.23 11.24
N LYS A 203 6.77 6.75 12.45
CA LYS A 203 6.14 8.00 12.93
C LYS A 203 6.49 9.20 12.06
N GLY A 204 7.77 9.44 11.83
CA GLY A 204 8.24 10.54 10.98
C GLY A 204 7.80 10.37 9.53
N ILE A 205 7.72 9.13 9.03
CA ILE A 205 7.15 8.83 7.70
C ILE A 205 5.67 9.24 7.65
N ALA A 206 4.87 8.93 8.66
CA ALA A 206 3.45 9.29 8.71
C ALA A 206 3.23 10.80 8.71
N GLU A 207 3.99 11.53 9.53
CA GLU A 207 3.94 13.00 9.62
C GLU A 207 4.30 13.64 8.27
N LYS A 208 5.40 13.17 7.66
CA LYS A 208 5.86 13.66 6.35
C LYS A 208 4.86 13.32 5.24
N LEU A 209 4.26 12.13 5.29
CA LEU A 209 3.25 11.69 4.35
C LEU A 209 2.00 12.56 4.41
N GLN A 210 1.43 12.79 5.61
CA GLN A 210 0.27 13.66 5.75
C GLN A 210 0.60 15.08 5.27
N LYS A 211 1.73 15.65 5.69
CA LYS A 211 2.17 16.97 5.24
C LYS A 211 2.30 17.08 3.71
N ASN A 212 2.84 16.04 3.08
CA ASN A 212 2.95 15.98 1.61
C ASN A 212 1.56 15.93 0.95
N VAL A 213 0.63 15.14 1.48
CA VAL A 213 -0.76 15.08 1.00
C VAL A 213 -1.43 16.45 1.14
N ASP A 214 -1.34 17.07 2.32
CA ASP A 214 -1.94 18.39 2.58
C ASP A 214 -1.39 19.46 1.63
N THR A 215 -0.09 19.43 1.34
CA THR A 215 0.55 20.34 0.39
C THR A 215 -0.02 20.17 -1.02
N ILE A 216 -0.18 18.93 -1.49
CA ILE A 216 -0.72 18.63 -2.82
C ILE A 216 -2.21 19.03 -2.90
N VAL A 217 -3.01 18.70 -1.87
CA VAL A 217 -4.45 19.04 -1.81
C VAL A 217 -4.67 20.55 -1.70
N SER A 218 -3.86 21.26 -0.90
CA SER A 218 -3.98 22.72 -0.72
C SER A 218 -3.78 23.52 -2.00
N SER A 219 -3.09 22.93 -3.00
CA SER A 219 -2.95 23.51 -4.34
C SER A 219 -4.27 23.46 -5.14
N ASN A 220 -5.30 22.77 -4.63
CA ASN A 220 -6.63 22.58 -5.21
C ASN A 220 -7.75 22.78 -4.15
N PRO A 221 -8.02 24.03 -3.71
CA PRO A 221 -8.85 24.33 -2.52
C PRO A 221 -10.34 23.95 -2.60
N GLN A 222 -10.81 23.46 -3.75
CA GLN A 222 -12.18 22.95 -3.92
C GLN A 222 -12.32 21.46 -3.59
N GLN A 223 -11.22 20.78 -3.28
CA GLN A 223 -11.19 19.33 -3.10
C GLN A 223 -11.34 18.93 -1.63
N ASN A 224 -11.85 17.72 -1.41
CA ASN A 224 -11.95 17.13 -0.09
C ASN A 224 -10.55 16.83 0.46
N SER A 225 -10.43 16.71 1.78
CA SER A 225 -9.21 16.17 2.40
C SER A 225 -9.09 14.66 2.15
N GLN A 226 -7.84 14.17 2.16
CA GLN A 226 -7.51 12.75 2.14
C GLN A 226 -6.55 12.50 3.30
N HIS A 227 -6.87 11.54 4.16
CA HIS A 227 -6.08 11.21 5.34
C HIS A 227 -5.56 9.78 5.22
N PRO A 228 -4.27 9.61 4.86
CA PRO A 228 -3.65 8.30 4.80
C PRO A 228 -3.62 7.64 6.18
N LYS A 229 -3.67 6.30 6.17
CA LYS A 229 -3.54 5.49 7.38
C LYS A 229 -2.38 4.53 7.24
N ILE A 230 -1.69 4.28 8.34
CA ILE A 230 -0.62 3.28 8.40
C ILE A 230 -1.01 2.26 9.47
N TYR A 231 -1.08 1.00 9.07
CA TYR A 231 -1.37 -0.13 9.94
C TYR A 231 -0.16 -1.05 10.01
N SER A 232 0.06 -1.72 11.14
CA SER A 232 1.24 -2.56 11.35
C SER A 232 0.96 -3.81 12.20
N SER A 233 1.66 -4.92 11.92
CA SER A 233 1.61 -6.16 12.70
C SER A 233 2.15 -6.00 14.12
N ARG A 234 3.04 -5.04 14.33
CA ARG A 234 3.57 -4.65 15.63
C ARG A 234 3.97 -3.18 15.66
N ILE A 235 4.32 -2.69 16.85
CA ILE A 235 5.00 -1.39 16.98
C ILE A 235 6.41 -1.49 16.39
N ILE A 236 6.74 -0.54 15.51
CA ILE A 236 8.06 -0.42 14.85
C ILE A 236 8.50 1.03 15.00
N ASP A 237 9.44 1.29 15.92
CA ASP A 237 9.96 2.64 16.23
C ASP A 237 11.43 2.81 15.80
N ASP A 238 11.97 1.91 14.96
CA ASP A 238 13.34 1.99 14.46
C ASP A 238 13.53 3.22 13.56
N PRO A 239 14.61 4.01 13.72
CA PRO A 239 14.86 5.22 12.92
C PRO A 239 15.21 4.95 11.45
N HIS A 240 15.38 3.70 11.03
CA HIS A 240 15.62 3.31 9.64
C HIS A 240 14.55 2.31 9.19
N PHE A 241 13.30 2.76 9.12
CA PHE A 241 12.14 1.89 8.89
C PHE A 241 12.29 0.94 7.68
N PHE A 242 12.68 1.44 6.51
CA PHE A 242 12.80 0.60 5.31
C PHE A 242 13.95 -0.41 5.40
N ALA A 243 15.05 -0.05 6.07
CA ALA A 243 16.14 -0.98 6.36
C ALA A 243 15.70 -2.06 7.38
N THR A 244 14.90 -1.67 8.38
CA THR A 244 14.31 -2.61 9.36
C THR A 244 13.44 -3.66 8.68
N LEU A 245 12.68 -3.28 7.65
CA LEU A 245 11.91 -4.22 6.85
C LEU A 245 12.76 -5.05 5.87
N GLY A 246 14.06 -4.79 5.78
CA GLY A 246 15.00 -5.51 4.91
C GLY A 246 15.05 -5.01 3.46
N PHE A 247 14.46 -3.84 3.13
CA PHE A 247 14.49 -3.32 1.76
C PHE A 247 15.78 -2.61 1.39
N CYS A 248 16.50 -2.06 2.36
CA CYS A 248 17.77 -1.38 2.13
C CYS A 248 18.91 -2.28 2.59
N SER A 249 19.85 -2.60 1.69
CA SER A 249 21.07 -3.31 2.07
C SER A 249 21.88 -2.44 3.02
N SER A 250 22.10 -2.90 4.26
CA SER A 250 22.99 -2.25 5.20
C SER A 250 24.42 -2.30 4.64
N ASN A 251 24.89 -1.20 4.04
CA ASN A 251 26.32 -0.92 4.03
C ASN A 251 26.70 -0.58 5.48
N SER A 252 26.91 -1.58 6.32
CA SER A 252 27.73 -1.38 7.52
C SER A 252 29.17 -1.34 7.03
N PRO A 253 29.88 -0.19 7.08
CA PRO A 253 31.32 -0.30 7.20
C PRO A 253 31.54 -0.94 8.56
N VAL A 254 32.01 -2.18 8.56
CA VAL A 254 32.71 -2.72 9.72
C VAL A 254 33.84 -1.72 9.95
N ALA A 255 33.72 -0.90 10.98
CA ALA A 255 34.84 -0.15 11.50
C ALA A 255 35.85 -1.20 11.94
N THR A 256 36.80 -1.51 11.07
CA THR A 256 38.03 -2.14 11.50
C THR A 256 38.75 -1.10 12.34
N ASP A 257 38.48 -1.14 13.65
CA ASP A 257 39.42 -0.66 14.65
C ASP A 257 40.69 -1.50 14.50
N SER A 258 41.54 -1.11 13.55
CA SER A 258 42.95 -1.49 13.58
C SER A 258 43.66 -0.56 14.53
N ASP A 259 43.40 -0.78 15.83
CA ASP A 259 44.36 -0.42 16.87
C ASP A 259 45.51 -1.42 16.75
N SER A 260 46.64 -0.96 16.22
CA SER A 260 47.92 -1.64 16.35
C SER A 260 49.00 -0.59 16.48
N SER A 261 49.07 -0.05 17.69
CA SER A 261 50.31 0.45 18.28
C SER A 261 51.09 -0.78 18.76
N GLY A 262 52.24 -1.06 18.16
CA GLY A 262 53.13 -2.16 18.52
C GLY A 262 54.30 -2.28 17.57
#